data_AF-A0A2V9HKU8-F1
#
_entry.id   AF-A0A2V9HKU8-F1
#
_cell.length_a   1.000
_cell.length_b   1.000
_cell.length_c   1.000
_cell.angle_alpha   90.00
_cell.angle_beta   90.00
_cell.angle_gamma   90.00
#
_symmetry.space_group_name_H-M   'P 1'
#
loop_
_entity.id
_entity.type
_entity.pdbx_description
1 polymer ?
#
loop_
_entity_poly.entity_id
_entity_poly.type
_entity_poly.pdbx_seq_one_letter_code
_entity_poly.pdbx_strand_id
1 'polypeptide(L)'
;MKILVVTELRQGKWNNASFETLAAAQQIAKDTSSAVSALVMGKGVAAFADELAAKNVAEVLSVQHDLLEAYTPDGYCVALKQVIESAKPDLVLFPHT
;
A
#
# COMPACT_ATOMS: atom_id res chain seq x y z
N MET A 1 -4.52 -4.90 -15.83
CA MET A 1 -3.47 -5.41 -14.91
C MET A 1 -3.87 -5.06 -13.47
N LYS A 2 -3.24 -5.66 -12.48
CA LYS A 2 -3.39 -5.33 -11.06
C LYS A 2 -2.17 -4.54 -10.60
N ILE A 3 -2.38 -3.31 -10.15
CA ILE A 3 -1.33 -2.45 -9.61
C ILE A 3 -1.48 -2.43 -8.09
N LEU A 4 -0.41 -2.75 -7.38
CA LEU A 4 -0.33 -2.63 -5.93
C LEU A 4 0.52 -1.41 -5.56
N VAL A 5 -0.06 -0.50 -4.78
CA VAL A 5 0.66 0.65 -4.22
C VAL A 5 0.97 0.35 -2.76
N VAL A 6 2.25 0.32 -2.41
CA VAL A 6 2.70 0.22 -1.02
C VAL A 6 2.68 1.61 -0.42
N THR A 7 1.96 1.79 0.68
CA THR A 7 1.93 3.07 1.41
C THR A 7 2.75 3.00 2.68
N GLU A 8 3.28 4.13 3.10
CA GLU A 8 4.16 4.22 4.25
C GLU A 8 3.54 5.06 5.38
N LEU A 9 3.66 4.52 6.59
CA LEU A 9 3.36 5.21 7.82
C LEU A 9 4.66 5.48 8.58
N ARG A 10 4.82 6.71 9.06
CA ARG A 10 5.92 7.10 9.94
C ARG A 10 5.34 7.72 11.21
N GLN A 11 5.57 7.07 12.35
CA GLN A 11 5.07 7.52 13.66
C GLN A 11 3.55 7.78 13.66
N GLY A 12 2.77 6.87 13.05
CA GLY A 12 1.31 6.98 12.99
C GLY A 12 0.82 8.14 12.11
N LYS A 13 1.60 8.54 11.11
CA LYS A 13 1.20 9.54 10.10
C LYS A 13 1.57 9.05 8.72
N TRP A 14 0.82 9.46 7.71
CA TRP A 14 1.17 9.21 6.32
C TRP A 14 2.49 9.86 5.95
N ASN A 15 3.30 9.12 5.20
CA ASN A 15 4.30 9.73 4.35
C ASN A 15 3.60 10.30 3.11
N ASN A 16 3.72 11.60 2.85
CA ASN A 16 3.09 12.28 1.72
C ASN A 16 3.45 11.64 0.37
N ALA A 17 4.67 11.10 0.24
CA ALA A 17 5.11 10.41 -0.96
C ALA A 17 4.20 9.21 -1.32
N SER A 18 3.53 8.59 -0.34
CA SER A 18 2.52 7.54 -0.57
C SER A 18 1.37 8.00 -1.46
N PHE A 19 0.93 9.25 -1.30
CA PHE A 19 -0.17 9.79 -2.08
C PHE A 19 0.29 10.21 -3.49
N GLU A 20 1.54 10.64 -3.64
CA GLU A 20 2.13 10.89 -4.95
C GLU A 20 2.27 9.57 -5.74
N THR A 21 2.74 8.50 -5.08
CA THR A 21 2.80 7.16 -5.67
C THR A 21 1.41 6.65 -6.04
N LEU A 22 0.41 6.85 -5.18
CA LEU A 22 -0.98 6.47 -5.48
C LEU A 22 -1.53 7.22 -6.69
N ALA A 23 -1.31 8.53 -6.78
CA ALA A 23 -1.72 9.34 -7.92
C ALA A 23 -1.05 8.87 -9.22
N ALA A 24 0.24 8.55 -9.19
CA ALA A 24 0.95 7.99 -10.34
C ALA A 24 0.38 6.63 -10.76
N ALA A 25 0.07 5.76 -9.80
CA ALA A 25 -0.56 4.46 -10.06
C ALA A 25 -1.93 4.62 -10.73
N GLN A 26 -2.73 5.60 -10.30
CA GLN A 26 -4.03 5.91 -10.90
C GLN A 26 -3.90 6.42 -12.33
N GLN A 27 -2.89 7.24 -12.62
CA GLN A 27 -2.62 7.69 -13.98
C GLN A 27 -2.25 6.50 -14.89
N ILE A 28 -1.35 5.62 -14.43
CA ILE A 28 -0.99 4.38 -15.16
C ILE A 28 -2.24 3.51 -15.35
N ALA A 29 -3.08 3.37 -14.32
CA ALA A 29 -4.29 2.57 -14.38
C ALA A 29 -5.29 3.08 -15.41
N LYS A 30 -5.44 4.40 -15.53
CA LYS A 30 -6.29 5.03 -16.54
C LYS A 30 -5.81 4.72 -17.96
N ASP A 31 -4.50 4.81 -18.19
CA ASP A 31 -3.92 4.61 -19.52
C ASP A 31 -3.90 3.11 -19.93
N THR A 32 -3.90 2.20 -18.95
CA THR A 32 -3.79 0.75 -19.16
C THR A 32 -5.07 -0.04 -18.87
N SER A 33 -6.17 0.63 -18.51
CA SER A 33 -7.41 -0.02 -18.02
C SER A 33 -7.15 -1.02 -16.88
N SER A 34 -6.34 -0.62 -15.90
CA SER A 34 -5.93 -1.46 -14.77
C SER A 34 -6.65 -1.09 -13.47
N ALA A 35 -6.62 -2.01 -12.49
CA ALA A 35 -7.16 -1.77 -11.15
C ALA A 35 -6.02 -1.43 -10.18
N VAL A 36 -6.23 -0.42 -9.33
CA VAL A 36 -5.26 -0.02 -8.29
C VAL A 36 -5.73 -0.53 -6.93
N SER A 37 -4.87 -1.27 -6.26
CA SER A 37 -5.02 -1.69 -4.87
C SER A 37 -4.03 -0.92 -4.01
N ALA A 38 -4.46 -0.42 -2.85
CA ALA A 38 -3.57 0.25 -1.91
C ALA A 38 -3.29 -0.65 -0.70
N LEU A 39 -2.02 -0.73 -0.29
CA LEU A 39 -1.58 -1.52 0.86
C LEU A 39 -1.15 -0.61 1.99
N VAL A 40 -1.69 -0.84 3.19
CA VAL A 40 -1.20 -0.28 4.45
C VAL A 40 -0.72 -1.39 5.38
N MET A 41 0.46 -1.22 5.96
CA MET A 41 1.05 -2.18 6.89
C MET A 41 1.47 -1.48 8.18
N GLY A 42 1.19 -2.08 9.33
CA GLY A 42 1.57 -1.51 10.62
C GLY A 42 0.83 -2.09 11.81
N LYS A 43 0.86 -1.38 12.93
CA LYS A 43 0.02 -1.64 14.12
C LYS A 43 -1.13 -0.65 14.16
N GLY A 44 -2.34 -1.15 14.38
CA GLY A 44 -3.54 -0.30 14.51
C GLY A 44 -3.88 0.47 13.22
N VAL A 45 -3.83 -0.17 12.06
CA VAL A 45 -3.94 0.50 10.76
C VAL A 45 -5.36 0.66 10.20
N ALA A 46 -6.40 0.31 10.97
CA ALA A 46 -7.78 0.32 10.49
C ALA A 46 -8.23 1.70 9.97
N ALA A 47 -8.01 2.77 10.75
CA ALA A 47 -8.37 4.13 10.32
C ALA A 47 -7.63 4.57 9.05
N PHE A 48 -6.37 4.17 8.89
CA PHE A 48 -5.58 4.44 7.69
C PHE A 48 -6.12 3.66 6.48
N ALA A 49 -6.61 2.43 6.67
CA ALA A 49 -7.26 1.68 5.61
C ALA A 49 -8.55 2.37 5.13
N ASP A 50 -9.36 2.90 6.07
CA ASP A 50 -10.57 3.66 5.74
C ASP A 50 -10.24 4.94 4.95
N GLU A 51 -9.18 5.64 5.34
CA GLU A 51 -8.68 6.81 4.60
C GLU A 51 -8.27 6.47 3.17
N LEU A 52 -7.62 5.32 2.95
CA LEU A 52 -7.25 4.84 1.61
C LEU A 52 -8.47 4.44 0.79
N ALA A 53 -9.50 3.84 1.40
CA ALA A 53 -10.72 3.44 0.70
C ALA A 53 -11.44 4.65 0.05
N ALA A 54 -11.30 5.84 0.65
CA ALA A 54 -11.83 7.09 0.11
C ALA A 54 -11.04 7.65 -1.09
N LYS A 55 -9.91 7.03 -1.50
CA LYS A 55 -9.00 7.56 -2.53
C LYS A 55 -9.20 6.98 -3.93
N ASN A 56 -10.38 6.45 -4.26
CA ASN A 56 -10.65 5.85 -5.58
C ASN A 56 -9.67 4.72 -5.94
N VAL A 57 -9.69 3.69 -5.10
CA VAL A 57 -8.95 2.43 -5.30
C VAL A 57 -9.95 1.28 -5.44
N ALA A 58 -9.56 0.21 -6.13
CA ALA A 58 -10.40 -0.97 -6.31
C ALA A 58 -10.55 -1.76 -5.00
N GLU A 59 -9.46 -1.84 -4.23
CA GLU A 59 -9.45 -2.45 -2.91
C GLU A 59 -8.35 -1.85 -2.02
N VAL A 60 -8.53 -2.02 -0.71
CA VAL A 60 -7.51 -1.72 0.29
C VAL A 60 -7.09 -3.01 0.97
N LEU A 61 -5.81 -3.31 0.90
CA LEU A 61 -5.19 -4.41 1.63
C LEU A 61 -4.57 -3.85 2.90
N SER A 62 -4.82 -4.52 4.03
CA SER A 62 -4.25 -4.14 5.31
C SER A 62 -3.53 -5.32 5.94
N VAL A 63 -2.32 -5.07 6.44
CA VAL A 63 -1.58 -6.03 7.26
C VAL A 63 -1.37 -5.42 8.63
N GLN A 64 -1.97 -6.04 9.63
CA GLN A 64 -1.87 -5.59 11.01
C GLN A 64 -1.08 -6.58 11.86
N HIS A 65 0.00 -6.11 12.48
CA HIS A 65 0.75 -6.88 13.46
C HIS A 65 1.60 -5.97 14.36
N ASP A 66 1.78 -6.35 15.62
CA ASP A 66 2.62 -5.60 16.57
C ASP A 66 4.09 -5.47 16.12
N LEU A 67 4.62 -6.43 15.33
CA LEU A 67 5.98 -6.41 14.80
C LEU A 67 6.17 -5.39 13.66
N LEU A 68 5.07 -4.79 13.19
CA LEU A 68 5.07 -3.76 12.17
C LEU A 68 4.84 -2.35 12.76
N GLU A 69 4.84 -2.20 14.10
CA GLU A 69 4.71 -0.89 14.75
C GLU A 69 5.85 0.06 14.36
N ALA A 70 7.07 -0.46 14.29
CA ALA A 70 8.23 0.24 13.77
C ALA A 70 8.68 -0.43 12.46
N TYR A 71 9.16 0.38 11.52
CA TYR A 71 9.75 -0.14 10.29
C TYR A 71 10.98 -0.99 10.61
N THR A 72 10.96 -2.23 10.16
CA THR A 72 12.13 -3.10 10.06
C THR A 72 12.12 -3.77 8.68
N PRO A 73 13.26 -3.81 7.96
CA PRO A 73 13.32 -4.43 6.65
C PRO A 73 12.78 -5.87 6.66
N ASP A 74 13.21 -6.69 7.62
CA ASP A 74 12.80 -8.10 7.71
C ASP A 74 11.29 -8.27 7.94
N GLY A 75 10.72 -7.53 8.89
CA GLY A 75 9.30 -7.61 9.21
C GLY A 75 8.42 -7.16 8.03
N TYR A 76 8.79 -6.05 7.40
CA TYR A 76 8.07 -5.51 6.25
C TYR A 76 8.21 -6.38 5.01
N CYS A 77 9.41 -6.93 4.73
CA CYS A 77 9.61 -7.84 3.61
C CYS A 77 8.79 -9.13 3.75
N VAL A 78 8.73 -9.71 4.95
CA VAL A 78 7.91 -10.91 5.20
C VAL A 78 6.42 -10.62 5.04
N ALA A 79 5.93 -9.49 5.57
CA ALA A 79 4.55 -9.07 5.42
C ALA A 79 4.19 -8.82 3.95
N LEU A 80 5.01 -8.02 3.26
CA LEU A 80 4.77 -7.67 1.86
C LEU A 80 4.84 -8.88 0.93
N LYS A 81 5.76 -9.82 1.19
CA LYS A 81 5.84 -11.07 0.42
C LYS A 81 4.51 -11.82 0.44
N GLN A 82 3.90 -11.98 1.62
CA GLN A 82 2.60 -12.66 1.74
C GLN A 82 1.49 -11.92 0.98
N VAL A 83 1.49 -10.59 1.02
CA VAL A 83 0.54 -9.78 0.25
C VAL A 83 0.72 -9.99 -1.25
N ILE A 84 1.96 -9.94 -1.75
CA ILE A 84 2.26 -10.12 -3.18
C ILE A 84 1.89 -11.54 -3.64
N GLU A 85 2.21 -12.57 -2.86
CA GLU A 85 1.87 -13.97 -3.17
C GLU A 85 0.35 -14.20 -3.24
N SER A 86 -0.41 -13.50 -2.39
CA SER A 86 -1.89 -13.57 -2.34
C SER A 86 -2.56 -12.75 -3.44
N ALA A 87 -2.23 -11.46 -3.53
CA ALA A 87 -2.86 -10.51 -4.44
C ALA A 87 -2.41 -10.70 -5.91
N LYS A 88 -1.20 -11.23 -6.11
CA LYS A 88 -0.55 -11.45 -7.40
C LYS A 88 -0.62 -10.21 -8.31
N PRO A 89 -0.07 -9.05 -7.89
CA PRO A 89 -0.06 -7.86 -8.71
C PRO A 89 0.90 -8.02 -9.91
N ASP A 90 0.58 -7.35 -11.01
CA ASP A 90 1.45 -7.26 -12.20
C ASP A 90 2.50 -6.15 -12.04
N LEU A 91 2.18 -5.11 -11.26
CA LEU A 91 3.04 -3.97 -10.98
C LEU A 91 2.94 -3.61 -9.50
N VAL A 92 4.09 -3.40 -8.85
CA VAL A 92 4.17 -2.88 -7.47
C VAL A 92 4.88 -1.54 -7.50
N LEU A 93 4.30 -0.53 -6.87
CA LEU A 93 4.84 0.82 -6.78
C LEU A 93 5.13 1.19 -5.34
N PHE A 94 6.27 1.82 -5.12
CA PHE A 94 6.73 2.30 -3.81
C PHE A 94 7.01 3.80 -3.87
N PRO A 95 6.79 4.51 -2.75
CA PRO A 95 7.43 5.78 -2.49
C PRO A 95 8.95 5.62 -2.48
N HIS A 96 9.68 6.59 -3.00
CA HIS A 96 11.14 6.58 -2.97
C HIS A 96 11.64 7.29 -1.72
N THR A 97 11.78 6.57 -0.60
CA THR A 97 12.26 7.11 0.69
C THR A 97 13.24 6.22 1.43
#